data_AF-A0A5N5Q7N2-F1
#
_entry.id   AF-A0A5N5Q7N2-F1
#
_cell.length_a   1.000
_cell.length_b   1.000
_cell.length_c   1.000
_cell.angle_alpha   90.00
_cell.angle_beta   90.00
_cell.angle_gamma   90.00
#
_symmetry.space_group_name_H-M   'P 1'
#
loop_
_entity.id
_entity.type
_entity.pdbx_description
1 polymer ?
#
loop_
_entity_poly.entity_id
_entity_poly.type
_entity_poly.pdbx_seq_one_letter_code
_entity_poly.pdbx_strand_id
1 'polypeptide(L)'
;MKCITSSGGSLAEGVGNILANWFGSVMEAYNPNNDLHNWAYIKFAWNVKTTFIPQNDCENTYKLAFVETEDHKLLVINWEFNGKPAYRTEDLVIKHPSELGLWKCVGHLDDQIVLLNGKKTNPGPMEEEIVKSPFVQHAIMFGQERNQTGVLIELHEAAAKSHFTKDERTTLIEQIWPYIEQANQASPIHSQLDKPTILFVDLAHPLPWTPKGTIPHLVAIKLYTQDIDRMYACLEKDLGVVDKLSKCIANILGRDIDVEGDLFQQGMDSLTVTILHRTICGALHLSEDPHIQALSGKINQQMVFSRPTVWQLTELVIQKSIKENENGDLVAEAVEAINTMINKYISSLKYQMGGKECILLTRTTGALGSHLLAQLLASDQVEKVWAVNRKTGNDNRNRQHASFQDKLLDTSLLSSHKLIFLDTDLEQPNLDLQQEMFDEIRSAATIIIHNAWQVNFNLSLQSFEPSIRGLRNLLDLALASTSRTSLPRFVFTSSISVAGFIGPGERLSEISVKPENAATSMGYGQSKFVGEKVCLFSIN
;
A
#
# COMPACT_ATOMS: atom_id res chain seq x y z
N MET A 1 24.59 -38.01 -45.19
CA MET A 1 23.88 -36.73 -45.36
C MET A 1 24.91 -35.63 -45.13
N LYS A 2 25.13 -34.68 -46.07
CA LYS A 2 26.26 -33.72 -46.02
C LYS A 2 25.87 -32.29 -45.57
N CYS A 3 24.59 -32.03 -45.38
CA CYS A 3 24.03 -30.74 -44.97
C CYS A 3 22.64 -31.00 -44.37
N ILE A 4 22.30 -30.27 -43.31
CA ILE A 4 20.95 -30.25 -42.72
C ILE A 4 20.47 -28.80 -42.76
N THR A 5 19.27 -28.57 -43.27
CA THR A 5 18.62 -27.26 -43.29
C THR A 5 17.42 -27.29 -42.37
N SER A 6 17.31 -26.32 -41.48
CA SER A 6 16.11 -26.07 -40.67
C SER A 6 15.43 -24.83 -41.23
N SER A 7 14.10 -24.78 -41.23
CA SER A 7 13.36 -23.60 -41.70
C SER A 7 12.02 -23.51 -40.99
N GLY A 8 11.60 -22.28 -40.65
CA GLY A 8 10.25 -22.01 -40.13
C GLY A 8 10.19 -21.79 -38.62
N GLY A 9 11.32 -21.42 -38.00
CA GLY A 9 11.43 -21.06 -36.59
C GLY A 9 12.88 -21.03 -36.09
N SER A 10 13.12 -20.32 -34.99
CA SER A 10 14.43 -20.30 -34.31
C SER A 10 14.81 -21.71 -33.86
N LEU A 11 16.02 -22.14 -34.19
CA LEU A 11 16.55 -23.42 -33.70
C LEU A 11 17.19 -23.18 -32.33
N ALA A 12 16.67 -23.84 -31.29
CA ALA A 12 17.21 -23.75 -29.94
C ALA A 12 18.72 -24.00 -29.94
N GLU A 13 19.47 -23.14 -29.23
CA GLU A 13 20.93 -23.10 -29.33
C GLU A 13 21.60 -24.45 -29.00
N GLY A 14 21.08 -25.17 -28.00
CA GLY A 14 21.57 -26.51 -27.64
C GLY A 14 21.42 -27.53 -28.76
N VAL A 15 20.30 -27.51 -29.48
CA VAL A 15 20.04 -28.41 -30.62
C VAL A 15 20.90 -28.00 -31.82
N GLY A 16 21.01 -26.70 -32.10
CA GLY A 16 21.85 -26.18 -33.17
C GLY A 16 23.34 -26.45 -32.95
N ASN A 17 23.85 -26.35 -31.72
CA ASN A 17 25.22 -26.72 -31.38
C ASN A 17 25.50 -28.21 -31.65
N ILE A 18 24.56 -29.09 -31.33
CA ILE A 18 24.68 -30.53 -31.62
C ILE A 18 24.67 -30.77 -33.14
N LEU A 19 23.73 -30.16 -33.86
CA LEU A 19 23.58 -30.34 -35.31
C LEU A 19 24.76 -29.74 -36.09
N ALA A 20 25.28 -28.58 -35.68
CA ALA A 20 26.49 -27.99 -36.22
C ALA A 20 27.68 -28.92 -36.01
N ASN A 21 27.90 -29.42 -34.79
CA ASN A 21 28.99 -30.34 -34.48
C ASN A 21 28.95 -31.66 -35.28
N TRP A 22 27.76 -32.16 -35.62
CA TRP A 22 27.59 -33.44 -36.31
C TRP A 22 27.55 -33.32 -37.84
N PHE A 23 27.01 -32.21 -38.37
CA PHE A 23 26.69 -32.07 -39.79
C PHE A 23 27.27 -30.80 -40.46
N GLY A 24 28.00 -29.96 -39.71
CA GLY A 24 28.69 -28.78 -40.20
C GLY A 24 27.82 -27.52 -40.20
N SER A 25 26.96 -27.37 -41.20
CA SER A 25 26.14 -26.16 -41.40
C SER A 25 24.66 -26.43 -41.18
N VAL A 26 24.00 -25.54 -40.43
CA VAL A 26 22.54 -25.48 -40.25
C VAL A 26 22.07 -24.15 -40.84
N MET A 27 21.36 -24.13 -41.97
CA MET A 27 21.02 -22.88 -42.68
C MET A 27 19.52 -22.52 -42.64
N GLU A 28 19.23 -21.24 -42.37
CA GLU A 28 18.03 -20.50 -42.84
C GLU A 28 18.36 -19.52 -44.00
N ALA A 29 19.61 -19.05 -44.16
CA ALA A 29 20.11 -18.38 -45.37
C ALA A 29 21.66 -18.38 -45.40
N TYR A 30 22.23 -18.52 -46.60
CA TYR A 30 23.65 -18.69 -46.97
C TYR A 30 24.73 -18.29 -45.91
N ASN A 31 25.45 -19.27 -45.35
CA ASN A 31 26.71 -19.08 -44.62
C ASN A 31 27.91 -19.48 -45.52
N PRO A 32 28.74 -18.53 -46.00
CA PRO A 32 29.84 -18.83 -46.91
C PRO A 32 31.06 -19.53 -46.27
N ASN A 33 31.17 -19.57 -44.93
CA ASN A 33 32.43 -19.94 -44.27
C ASN A 33 32.41 -21.26 -43.49
N ASN A 34 31.28 -21.98 -43.42
CA ASN A 34 31.17 -23.26 -42.70
C ASN A 34 31.66 -23.16 -41.23
N ASP A 35 31.51 -21.98 -40.63
CA ASP A 35 32.02 -21.69 -39.28
C ASP A 35 31.02 -22.18 -38.22
N LEU A 36 31.45 -23.22 -37.50
CA LEU A 36 30.68 -23.89 -36.44
C LEU A 36 30.35 -22.95 -35.27
N HIS A 37 31.12 -21.88 -35.06
CA HIS A 37 30.90 -20.97 -33.94
C HIS A 37 29.84 -19.90 -34.23
N ASN A 38 29.50 -19.70 -35.51
CA ASN A 38 28.60 -18.65 -35.97
C ASN A 38 27.35 -19.21 -36.66
N TRP A 39 26.98 -20.47 -36.39
CA TRP A 39 25.87 -21.14 -37.08
C TRP A 39 24.51 -20.43 -36.92
N ALA A 40 24.31 -19.70 -35.81
CA ALA A 40 23.10 -18.92 -35.55
C ALA A 40 23.05 -17.57 -36.28
N TYR A 41 24.13 -17.18 -36.98
CA TYR A 41 24.21 -15.93 -37.73
C TYR A 41 24.13 -16.19 -39.24
N ILE A 42 23.30 -15.39 -39.91
CA ILE A 42 23.07 -15.44 -41.35
C ILE A 42 23.76 -14.28 -42.08
N LYS A 43 24.17 -14.54 -43.32
CA LYS A 43 24.67 -13.52 -44.25
C LYS A 43 23.76 -13.49 -45.48
N PHE A 44 23.24 -12.32 -45.81
CA PHE A 44 22.42 -12.17 -47.01
C PHE A 44 23.28 -12.18 -48.27
N ALA A 45 22.73 -12.74 -49.35
CA ALA A 45 23.40 -12.78 -50.64
C ALA A 45 23.66 -11.37 -51.18
N TRP A 46 24.77 -11.20 -51.90
CA TRP A 46 25.24 -9.89 -52.37
C TRP A 46 24.28 -9.19 -53.34
N ASN A 47 23.45 -9.96 -54.05
CA ASN A 47 22.46 -9.47 -55.01
C ASN A 47 21.10 -9.14 -54.36
N VAL A 48 20.93 -9.40 -53.06
CA VAL A 48 19.71 -9.07 -52.31
C VAL A 48 19.95 -7.79 -51.53
N LYS A 49 19.14 -6.75 -51.79
CA LYS A 49 19.25 -5.49 -51.06
C LYS A 49 18.45 -5.56 -49.76
N THR A 50 19.15 -5.81 -48.66
CA THR A 50 18.59 -5.70 -47.30
C THR A 50 18.79 -4.31 -46.72
N THR A 51 17.81 -3.88 -45.93
CA THR A 51 17.87 -2.69 -45.09
C THR A 51 17.53 -3.08 -43.66
N PHE A 52 18.30 -2.56 -42.71
CA PHE A 52 18.15 -2.82 -41.29
C PHE A 52 17.69 -1.54 -40.61
N ILE A 53 16.44 -1.54 -40.16
CA ILE A 53 15.82 -0.35 -39.58
C ILE A 53 16.03 -0.42 -38.07
N PRO A 54 16.84 0.47 -37.47
CA PRO A 54 17.11 0.42 -36.04
C PRO A 54 15.80 0.55 -35.26
N GLN A 55 15.60 -0.32 -34.28
CA GLN A 55 14.45 -0.22 -33.36
C GLN A 55 14.69 0.76 -32.22
N ASN A 56 15.95 1.19 -32.03
CA ASN A 56 16.39 2.08 -30.94
C ASN A 56 16.01 1.52 -29.55
N ASP A 57 16.07 0.20 -29.40
CA ASP A 57 15.89 -0.50 -28.14
C ASP A 57 17.25 -0.76 -27.44
N CYS A 58 17.19 -1.18 -26.18
CA CYS A 58 18.37 -1.50 -25.37
C CYS A 58 19.16 -2.70 -25.90
N GLU A 59 18.53 -3.55 -26.71
CA GLU A 59 19.10 -4.76 -27.28
C GLU A 59 19.78 -4.50 -28.64
N ASN A 60 19.77 -3.26 -29.14
CA ASN A 60 20.29 -2.87 -30.44
C ASN A 60 19.73 -3.74 -31.59
N THR A 61 18.42 -4.00 -31.58
CA THR A 61 17.76 -4.77 -32.63
C THR A 61 17.43 -3.92 -33.85
N TYR A 62 17.33 -4.60 -34.99
CA TYR A 62 16.97 -4.01 -36.28
C TYR A 62 15.84 -4.80 -36.91
N LYS A 63 14.89 -4.11 -37.54
CA LYS A 63 13.91 -4.75 -38.41
C LYS A 63 14.53 -5.05 -39.76
N LEU A 64 14.37 -6.29 -40.20
CA LEU A 64 14.76 -6.71 -41.53
C LEU A 64 13.73 -6.25 -42.56
N ALA A 65 14.21 -5.60 -43.62
CA ALA A 65 13.42 -5.29 -44.80
C ALA A 65 14.20 -5.60 -46.07
N PHE A 66 13.51 -6.08 -47.09
CA PHE A 66 14.05 -6.25 -48.43
C PHE A 66 13.58 -5.11 -49.32
N VAL A 67 14.50 -4.50 -50.06
CA VAL A 67 14.20 -3.42 -51.01
C VAL A 67 14.28 -4.00 -52.41
N GLU A 68 13.30 -3.65 -53.24
CA GLU A 68 13.27 -4.10 -54.62
C GLU A 68 14.43 -3.51 -55.43
N THR A 69 15.09 -4.36 -56.22
CA THR A 69 16.12 -3.94 -57.18
C THR A 69 15.73 -4.40 -58.59
N GLU A 70 16.55 -4.08 -59.59
CA GLU A 70 16.35 -4.61 -60.95
C GLU A 70 16.49 -6.13 -60.96
N ASP A 71 17.45 -6.66 -60.20
CA ASP A 71 17.79 -8.09 -60.14
C ASP A 71 17.05 -8.89 -59.05
N HIS A 72 16.28 -8.23 -58.18
CA HIS A 72 15.53 -8.85 -57.09
C HIS A 72 14.12 -8.24 -56.97
N LYS A 73 13.13 -8.94 -57.51
CA LYS A 73 11.72 -8.60 -57.46
C LYS A 73 11.04 -9.23 -56.25
N LEU A 74 10.30 -8.43 -55.49
CA LEU A 74 9.61 -8.87 -54.28
C LEU A 74 8.23 -9.44 -54.63
N LEU A 75 7.88 -10.58 -54.02
CA LEU A 75 6.58 -11.21 -54.23
C LEU A 75 5.45 -10.50 -53.47
N VAL A 76 5.79 -9.87 -52.34
CA VAL A 76 4.90 -9.11 -51.48
C VAL A 76 5.51 -7.73 -51.28
N ILE A 77 4.74 -6.67 -51.50
CA ILE A 77 5.15 -5.29 -51.27
C ILE A 77 4.17 -4.72 -50.24
N ASN A 78 4.68 -4.39 -49.06
CA ASN A 78 3.89 -3.84 -47.95
C ASN A 78 4.45 -2.50 -47.43
N TRP A 79 5.51 -1.98 -48.05
CA TRP A 79 6.15 -0.74 -47.62
C TRP A 79 6.91 -0.04 -48.76
N GLU A 80 7.30 1.22 -48.52
CA GLU A 80 8.14 2.01 -49.41
C GLU A 80 9.33 2.57 -48.62
N PHE A 81 10.54 2.37 -49.15
CA PHE A 81 11.78 2.86 -48.53
C PHE A 81 12.54 3.73 -49.54
N ASN A 82 12.68 5.03 -49.23
CA ASN A 82 13.33 6.01 -50.09
C ASN A 82 12.80 6.02 -51.54
N GLY A 83 11.48 5.95 -51.74
CA GLY A 83 10.87 5.97 -53.06
C GLY A 83 10.91 4.63 -53.81
N LYS A 84 11.35 3.54 -53.17
CA LYS A 84 11.40 2.19 -53.77
C LYS A 84 10.46 1.22 -53.05
N PRO A 85 9.80 0.30 -53.78
CA PRO A 85 9.01 -0.76 -53.17
C PRO A 85 9.86 -1.63 -52.25
N ALA A 86 9.31 -1.99 -51.10
CA ALA A 86 9.99 -2.78 -50.10
C ALA A 86 9.03 -3.78 -49.42
N TYR A 87 9.61 -4.84 -48.89
CA TYR A 87 8.96 -5.84 -48.07
C TYR A 87 9.55 -5.79 -46.66
N ARG A 88 8.75 -5.37 -45.69
CA ARG A 88 9.04 -5.53 -44.27
C ARG A 88 8.64 -6.94 -43.86
N THR A 89 9.62 -7.71 -43.40
CA THR A 89 9.36 -9.07 -42.91
C THR A 89 8.80 -9.07 -41.50
N GLU A 90 9.02 -7.96 -40.78
CA GLU A 90 8.75 -7.82 -39.34
C GLU A 90 9.63 -8.72 -38.45
N ASP A 91 10.63 -9.40 -39.01
CA ASP A 91 11.67 -10.09 -38.24
C ASP A 91 12.63 -9.10 -37.58
N LEU A 92 13.02 -9.41 -36.35
CA LEU A 92 14.03 -8.69 -35.57
C LEU A 92 15.36 -9.42 -35.64
N VAL A 93 16.41 -8.66 -35.91
CA VAL A 93 17.77 -9.19 -36.01
C VAL A 93 18.76 -8.35 -35.19
N ILE A 94 19.81 -9.00 -34.69
CA ILE A 94 20.96 -8.34 -34.05
C ILE A 94 22.23 -8.51 -34.89
N LYS A 95 23.11 -7.52 -34.83
CA LYS A 95 24.39 -7.55 -35.55
C LYS A 95 25.41 -8.40 -34.79
N HIS A 96 26.24 -9.17 -35.51
CA HIS A 96 27.37 -9.86 -34.89
C HIS A 96 28.34 -8.86 -34.23
N PRO A 97 28.84 -9.12 -33.00
CA PRO A 97 29.67 -8.16 -32.25
C PRO A 97 30.97 -7.75 -32.95
N SER A 98 31.60 -8.66 -33.70
CA SER A 98 32.93 -8.46 -34.30
C SER A 98 32.98 -8.62 -35.83
N GLU A 99 31.96 -9.22 -36.46
CA GLU A 99 31.99 -9.58 -37.87
C GLU A 99 30.97 -8.78 -38.67
N LEU A 100 31.45 -8.10 -39.72
CA LEU A 100 30.60 -7.22 -40.52
C LEU A 100 29.71 -8.02 -41.48
N GLY A 101 28.40 -7.79 -41.41
CA GLY A 101 27.41 -8.35 -42.32
C GLY A 101 26.80 -9.68 -41.86
N LEU A 102 27.14 -10.16 -40.66
CA LEU A 102 26.47 -11.27 -39.99
C LEU A 102 25.36 -10.78 -39.06
N TRP A 103 24.22 -11.45 -39.12
CA TRP A 103 23.00 -11.08 -38.40
C TRP A 103 22.37 -12.31 -37.76
N LYS A 104 21.91 -12.22 -36.52
CA LYS A 104 21.16 -13.30 -35.85
C LYS A 104 19.69 -12.90 -35.74
N CYS A 105 18.79 -13.78 -36.16
CA CYS A 105 17.35 -13.60 -35.92
C CYS A 105 17.08 -13.80 -34.43
N VAL A 106 16.35 -12.87 -33.80
CA VAL A 106 16.05 -12.90 -32.37
C VAL A 106 14.55 -12.95 -32.07
N GLY A 107 13.70 -12.87 -33.09
CA GLY A 107 12.26 -13.02 -32.96
C GLY A 107 11.50 -12.30 -34.07
N HIS A 108 10.19 -12.44 -34.05
CA HIS A 108 9.27 -11.72 -34.93
C HIS A 108 8.59 -10.58 -34.16
N LEU A 109 8.25 -9.48 -34.82
CA LEU A 109 7.57 -8.36 -34.16
C LEU A 109 6.21 -8.78 -33.59
N ASP A 110 5.51 -9.67 -34.29
CA ASP A 110 4.20 -10.17 -33.85
C ASP A 110 4.27 -11.01 -32.56
N ASP A 111 5.45 -11.55 -32.24
CA ASP A 111 5.71 -12.30 -31.00
C ASP A 111 6.23 -11.40 -29.88
N GLN A 112 6.44 -10.10 -30.16
CA GLN A 112 6.94 -9.14 -29.18
C GLN A 112 5.84 -8.79 -28.19
N ILE A 113 6.10 -9.03 -26.91
CA ILE A 113 5.16 -8.69 -25.83
C ILE A 113 5.32 -7.22 -25.49
N VAL A 114 4.24 -6.46 -25.64
CA VAL A 114 4.19 -5.04 -25.26
C VAL A 114 3.46 -4.91 -23.93
N LEU A 115 4.19 -4.50 -22.89
CA LEU A 115 3.64 -4.27 -21.55
C LEU A 115 2.84 -2.96 -21.49
N LEU A 116 2.03 -2.81 -20.45
CA LEU A 116 1.19 -1.61 -20.21
C LEU A 116 2.00 -0.30 -20.13
N ASN A 117 3.28 -0.38 -19.77
CA ASN A 117 4.20 0.76 -19.74
C ASN A 117 4.87 1.05 -21.10
N GLY A 118 4.48 0.35 -22.17
CA GLY A 118 5.03 0.48 -23.51
C GLY A 118 6.40 -0.19 -23.71
N LYS A 119 6.97 -0.82 -22.68
CA LYS A 119 8.20 -1.60 -22.82
C LYS A 119 7.93 -2.88 -23.58
N LYS A 120 8.91 -3.28 -24.37
CA LYS A 120 8.85 -4.42 -25.29
C LYS A 120 9.73 -5.53 -24.77
N THR A 121 9.19 -6.74 -24.75
CA THR A 121 9.89 -7.96 -24.36
C THR A 121 9.92 -8.91 -25.55
N ASN A 122 11.10 -9.41 -25.89
CA ASN A 122 11.28 -10.47 -26.87
C ASN A 122 11.29 -11.82 -26.12
N PRO A 123 10.24 -12.65 -26.24
CA PRO A 123 10.11 -13.82 -25.38
C PRO A 123 11.02 -15.00 -25.78
N GLY A 124 11.34 -15.14 -27.07
CA GLY A 124 12.07 -16.29 -27.62
C GLY A 124 13.35 -16.67 -26.87
N PRO A 125 14.30 -15.74 -26.64
CA PRO A 125 15.54 -16.05 -25.92
C PRO A 125 15.30 -16.56 -24.49
N MET A 126 14.29 -16.04 -23.79
CA MET A 126 13.96 -16.48 -22.43
C MET A 126 13.29 -17.85 -22.44
N GLU A 127 12.36 -18.09 -23.37
CA GLU A 127 11.71 -19.39 -23.54
C GLU A 127 12.73 -20.48 -23.88
N GLU A 128 13.66 -20.21 -24.80
CA GLU A 128 14.74 -21.13 -25.18
C GLU A 128 15.65 -21.50 -23.99
N GLU A 129 15.92 -20.54 -23.09
CA GLU A 129 16.71 -20.79 -21.88
C GLU A 129 15.94 -21.65 -20.87
N ILE A 130 14.66 -21.37 -20.65
CA ILE A 130 13.82 -22.11 -19.70
C ILE A 130 13.63 -23.57 -20.13
N VAL A 131 13.52 -23.83 -21.44
CA VAL A 131 13.38 -25.18 -22.02
C VAL A 131 14.64 -26.04 -21.82
N LYS A 132 15.80 -25.47 -21.48
CA LYS A 132 16.99 -26.27 -21.12
C LYS A 132 16.81 -27.05 -19.80
N SER A 133 15.80 -26.71 -19.01
CA SER A 133 15.43 -27.45 -17.81
C SER A 133 14.96 -28.88 -18.16
N PRO A 134 15.46 -29.93 -17.48
CA PRO A 134 15.06 -31.32 -17.77
C PRO A 134 13.59 -31.61 -17.42
N PHE A 135 12.91 -30.68 -16.74
CA PHE A 135 11.49 -30.80 -16.38
C PHE A 135 10.57 -30.15 -17.41
N VAL A 136 11.08 -29.22 -18.22
CA VAL A 136 10.29 -28.36 -19.10
C VAL A 136 10.32 -28.91 -20.51
N GLN A 137 9.14 -29.20 -21.06
CA GLN A 137 8.98 -29.57 -22.45
C GLN A 137 8.86 -28.33 -23.35
N HIS A 138 8.02 -27.36 -22.95
CA HIS A 138 7.86 -26.08 -23.64
C HIS A 138 7.62 -24.94 -22.66
N ALA A 139 8.03 -23.74 -23.03
CA ALA A 139 7.78 -22.50 -22.29
C ALA A 139 7.21 -21.45 -23.25
N ILE A 140 6.15 -20.77 -22.82
CA ILE A 140 5.53 -19.67 -23.58
C ILE A 140 5.35 -18.50 -22.64
N MET A 141 6.00 -17.40 -22.93
CA MET A 141 5.84 -16.16 -22.20
C MET A 141 4.55 -15.45 -22.62
N PHE A 142 3.99 -14.72 -21.66
CA PHE A 142 2.82 -13.88 -21.85
C PHE A 142 2.99 -12.58 -21.06
N GLY A 143 2.09 -11.63 -21.26
CA GLY A 143 2.13 -10.33 -20.58
C GLY A 143 1.68 -9.15 -21.43
N GLN A 144 1.09 -9.40 -22.60
CA GLN A 144 0.56 -8.36 -23.48
C GLN A 144 -0.43 -7.47 -22.72
N GLU A 145 -0.19 -6.16 -22.72
CA GLU A 145 -1.00 -5.15 -22.01
C GLU A 145 -1.08 -5.37 -20.48
N ARG A 146 -0.10 -6.08 -19.91
CA ARG A 146 0.04 -6.29 -18.45
C ARG A 146 1.22 -5.51 -17.88
N ASN A 147 1.27 -5.36 -16.55
CA ASN A 147 2.34 -4.61 -15.87
C ASN A 147 3.68 -5.37 -15.79
N GLN A 148 3.66 -6.70 -15.94
CA GLN A 148 4.82 -7.58 -15.87
C GLN A 148 4.61 -8.83 -16.74
N THR A 149 5.70 -9.47 -17.14
CA THR A 149 5.69 -10.73 -17.91
C THR A 149 5.43 -11.94 -17.01
N GLY A 150 4.88 -12.99 -17.60
CA GLY A 150 4.74 -14.30 -16.98
C GLY A 150 5.07 -15.41 -17.97
N VAL A 151 5.12 -16.65 -17.50
CA VAL A 151 5.46 -17.82 -18.33
C VAL A 151 4.53 -18.98 -18.06
N LEU A 152 4.08 -19.61 -19.13
CA LEU A 152 3.32 -20.85 -19.13
C LEU A 152 4.26 -22.01 -19.49
N ILE A 153 4.36 -23.00 -18.60
CA ILE A 153 5.32 -24.10 -18.70
C ILE A 153 4.57 -25.41 -18.91
N GLU A 154 4.86 -26.08 -20.03
CA GLU A 154 4.48 -27.47 -20.26
C GLU A 154 5.60 -28.38 -19.74
N LEU A 155 5.24 -29.35 -18.90
CA LEU A 155 6.20 -30.27 -18.29
C LEU A 155 6.31 -31.55 -19.13
N HIS A 156 7.48 -32.18 -19.09
CA HIS A 156 7.63 -33.53 -19.65
C HIS A 156 6.69 -34.54 -18.97
N GLU A 157 6.20 -35.54 -19.70
CA GLU A 157 5.26 -36.57 -19.19
C GLU A 157 5.70 -37.21 -17.87
N ALA A 158 7.00 -37.39 -17.64
CA ALA A 158 7.53 -37.96 -16.39
C ALA A 158 7.36 -37.04 -15.16
N ALA A 159 7.20 -35.74 -15.36
CA ALA A 159 7.01 -34.72 -14.32
C ALA A 159 5.59 -34.14 -14.30
N ALA A 160 4.79 -34.39 -15.35
CA ALA A 160 3.46 -33.84 -15.48
C ALA A 160 2.43 -34.53 -14.56
N LYS A 161 1.60 -33.73 -13.91
CA LYS A 161 0.45 -34.17 -13.09
C LYS A 161 -0.76 -33.31 -13.39
N SER A 162 -1.96 -33.87 -13.27
CA SER A 162 -3.22 -33.15 -13.47
C SER A 162 -3.51 -32.12 -12.37
N HIS A 163 -3.03 -32.37 -11.15
CA HIS A 163 -3.10 -31.39 -10.06
C HIS A 163 -1.84 -31.45 -9.18
N PHE A 164 -1.34 -30.28 -8.82
CA PHE A 164 -0.24 -30.11 -7.86
C PHE A 164 -0.80 -29.56 -6.55
N THR A 165 -0.37 -30.13 -5.42
CA THR A 165 -0.55 -29.47 -4.12
C THR A 165 0.32 -28.21 -4.05
N LYS A 166 0.04 -27.32 -3.09
CA LYS A 166 0.79 -26.06 -2.92
C LYS A 166 2.29 -26.30 -2.67
N ASP A 167 2.62 -27.32 -1.89
CA ASP A 167 4.00 -27.67 -1.55
C ASP A 167 4.73 -28.32 -2.74
N GLU A 168 4.05 -29.17 -3.51
CA GLU A 168 4.60 -29.75 -4.76
C GLU A 168 4.85 -28.67 -5.82
N ARG A 169 3.91 -27.73 -5.98
CA ARG A 169 4.08 -26.59 -6.90
C ARG A 169 5.29 -25.76 -6.52
N THR A 170 5.45 -25.47 -5.23
CA THR A 170 6.59 -24.69 -4.72
C THR A 170 7.90 -25.42 -4.99
N THR A 171 7.96 -26.72 -4.68
CA THR A 171 9.14 -27.55 -4.92
C THR A 171 9.53 -27.60 -6.40
N LEU A 172 8.55 -27.72 -7.30
CA LEU A 172 8.79 -27.76 -8.74
C LEU A 172 9.27 -26.40 -9.28
N ILE A 173 8.69 -25.30 -8.79
CA ILE A 173 9.18 -23.95 -9.13
C ILE A 173 10.64 -23.79 -8.69
N GLU A 174 11.02 -24.21 -7.48
CA GLU A 174 12.42 -24.14 -7.03
C GLU A 174 13.38 -24.99 -7.90
N GLN A 175 12.90 -26.10 -8.47
CA GLN A 175 13.71 -26.94 -9.37
C GLN A 175 13.92 -26.31 -10.75
N ILE A 176 12.95 -25.55 -11.26
CA ILE A 176 13.01 -24.87 -12.55
C ILE A 176 13.67 -23.49 -12.42
N TRP A 177 13.60 -22.88 -11.23
CA TRP A 177 14.07 -21.52 -10.94
C TRP A 177 15.50 -21.21 -11.41
N PRO A 178 16.51 -22.11 -11.29
CA PRO A 178 17.86 -21.81 -11.77
C PRO A 178 17.93 -21.46 -13.27
N TYR A 179 17.09 -22.08 -14.11
CA TYR A 179 17.04 -21.79 -15.54
C TYR A 179 16.29 -20.48 -15.82
N ILE A 180 15.24 -20.19 -15.05
CA ILE A 180 14.52 -18.90 -15.12
C ILE A 180 15.44 -17.76 -14.64
N GLU A 181 16.26 -17.98 -13.61
CA GLU A 181 17.21 -16.99 -13.12
C GLU A 181 18.31 -16.69 -14.15
N GLN A 182 18.80 -17.71 -14.86
CA GLN A 182 19.70 -17.52 -16.00
C GLN A 182 19.04 -16.73 -17.13
N ALA A 183 17.80 -17.06 -17.48
CA ALA A 183 17.02 -16.30 -18.46
C ALA A 183 16.83 -14.83 -18.03
N ASN A 184 16.53 -14.59 -16.75
CA ASN A 184 16.36 -13.25 -16.18
C ASN A 184 17.66 -12.44 -16.20
N GLN A 185 18.82 -13.06 -15.93
CA GLN A 185 20.13 -12.39 -15.98
C GLN A 185 20.51 -11.93 -17.38
N ALA A 186 20.10 -12.67 -18.41
CA ALA A 186 20.33 -12.33 -19.82
C ALA A 186 19.30 -11.33 -20.38
N SER A 187 18.27 -10.97 -19.60
CA SER A 187 17.12 -10.20 -20.08
C SER A 187 17.00 -8.82 -19.42
N PRO A 188 16.38 -7.84 -20.09
CA PRO A 188 16.06 -6.55 -19.49
C PRO A 188 15.19 -6.70 -18.24
N ILE A 189 15.35 -5.78 -17.27
CA ILE A 189 14.62 -5.80 -15.98
C ILE A 189 13.10 -5.95 -16.16
N HIS A 190 12.51 -5.32 -17.18
CA HIS A 190 11.07 -5.38 -17.43
C HIS A 190 10.58 -6.70 -18.05
N SER A 191 11.49 -7.55 -18.51
CA SER A 191 11.19 -8.86 -19.09
C SER A 191 11.38 -10.00 -18.09
N GLN A 192 11.96 -9.71 -16.92
CA GLN A 192 12.26 -10.70 -15.91
C GLN A 192 10.99 -11.32 -15.32
N LEU A 193 11.06 -12.62 -15.06
CA LEU A 193 9.98 -13.44 -14.53
C LEU A 193 10.12 -13.61 -13.01
N ASP A 194 9.00 -13.57 -12.30
CA ASP A 194 8.93 -13.82 -10.86
C ASP A 194 8.29 -15.17 -10.55
N LYS A 195 8.59 -15.74 -9.37
CA LYS A 195 8.02 -17.03 -8.93
C LYS A 195 6.48 -17.10 -9.02
N PRO A 196 5.70 -16.06 -8.66
CA PRO A 196 4.25 -16.12 -8.75
C PRO A 196 3.73 -15.92 -10.19
N THR A 197 4.57 -15.54 -11.16
CA THR A 197 4.19 -15.40 -12.58
C THR A 197 4.35 -16.68 -13.39
N ILE A 198 4.67 -17.79 -12.72
CA ILE A 198 4.86 -19.11 -13.35
C ILE A 198 3.56 -19.90 -13.30
N LEU A 199 3.03 -20.25 -14.47
CA LEU A 199 1.88 -21.13 -14.66
C LEU A 199 2.33 -22.45 -15.28
N PHE A 200 1.64 -23.53 -14.92
CA PHE A 200 1.86 -24.85 -15.52
C PHE A 200 0.67 -25.22 -16.40
N VAL A 201 0.94 -25.81 -17.56
CA VAL A 201 -0.05 -26.33 -18.51
C VAL A 201 -0.82 -27.47 -17.84
N ASP A 202 -2.14 -27.43 -17.97
CA ASP A 202 -3.04 -28.51 -17.54
C ASP A 202 -3.02 -29.63 -18.58
N LEU A 203 -2.81 -30.87 -18.12
CA LEU A 203 -2.85 -32.07 -18.95
C LEU A 203 -4.21 -32.26 -19.65
N ALA A 204 -5.30 -31.73 -19.08
CA ALA A 204 -6.61 -31.75 -19.74
C ALA A 204 -6.71 -30.77 -20.93
N HIS A 205 -5.79 -29.81 -21.03
CA HIS A 205 -5.79 -28.74 -22.02
C HIS A 205 -4.37 -28.49 -22.59
N PRO A 206 -3.77 -29.46 -23.31
CA PRO A 206 -2.40 -29.34 -23.81
C PRO A 206 -2.24 -28.17 -24.80
N LEU A 207 -0.99 -27.72 -24.98
CA LEU A 207 -0.70 -26.61 -25.89
C LEU A 207 -1.08 -26.96 -27.34
N PRO A 208 -1.60 -25.98 -28.12
CA PRO A 208 -1.97 -26.21 -29.51
C PRO A 208 -0.73 -26.36 -30.41
N TRP A 209 -0.78 -27.27 -31.37
CA TRP A 209 0.33 -27.52 -32.30
C TRP A 209 -0.06 -27.19 -33.73
N THR A 210 0.82 -26.49 -34.44
CA THR A 210 0.69 -26.37 -35.89
C THR A 210 1.17 -27.67 -36.56
N PRO A 211 0.73 -27.96 -37.81
CA PRO A 211 1.28 -29.07 -38.59
C PRO A 211 2.81 -29.01 -38.82
N LYS A 212 3.44 -27.86 -38.53
CA LYS A 212 4.88 -27.64 -38.64
C LYS A 212 5.64 -27.91 -37.33
N GLY A 213 4.95 -28.34 -36.27
CA GLY A 213 5.59 -28.61 -34.97
C GLY A 213 5.96 -27.35 -34.19
N THR A 214 5.27 -26.23 -34.44
CA THR A 214 5.42 -24.99 -33.68
C THR A 214 4.16 -24.70 -32.87
N ILE A 215 4.30 -23.97 -31.76
CA ILE A 215 3.16 -23.57 -30.93
C ILE A 215 2.71 -22.16 -31.35
N PRO A 216 1.47 -21.97 -31.80
CA PRO A 216 0.97 -20.64 -32.09
C PRO A 216 0.66 -19.89 -30.78
N HIS A 217 1.57 -18.99 -30.37
CA HIS A 217 1.52 -18.27 -29.10
C HIS A 217 0.18 -17.61 -28.81
N LEU A 218 -0.39 -16.87 -29.77
CA LEU A 218 -1.70 -16.22 -29.60
C LEU A 218 -2.83 -17.22 -29.29
N VAL A 219 -2.78 -18.42 -29.87
CA VAL A 219 -3.80 -19.46 -29.63
C VAL A 219 -3.57 -20.12 -28.27
N ALA A 220 -2.31 -20.38 -27.90
CA ALA A 220 -1.95 -20.91 -26.59
C ALA A 220 -2.36 -19.95 -25.45
N ILE A 221 -2.04 -18.66 -25.57
CA ILE A 221 -2.44 -17.62 -24.60
C ILE A 221 -3.97 -17.51 -24.51
N LYS A 222 -4.66 -17.59 -25.65
CA LYS A 222 -6.13 -17.56 -25.69
C LYS A 222 -6.76 -18.76 -24.97
N LEU A 223 -6.14 -19.94 -25.06
CA LEU A 223 -6.58 -21.14 -24.35
C LEU A 223 -6.47 -20.96 -22.82
N TYR A 224 -5.39 -20.31 -22.36
CA TYR A 224 -5.06 -20.12 -20.94
C TYR A 224 -5.47 -18.74 -20.37
N THR A 225 -6.27 -17.96 -21.09
CA THR A 225 -6.61 -16.58 -20.71
C THR A 225 -7.20 -16.48 -19.31
N GLN A 226 -8.09 -17.41 -18.92
CA GLN A 226 -8.70 -17.37 -17.58
C GLN A 226 -7.68 -17.57 -16.45
N ASP A 227 -6.72 -18.47 -16.63
CA ASP A 227 -5.68 -18.75 -15.63
C ASP A 227 -4.67 -17.62 -15.54
N ILE A 228 -4.30 -17.05 -16.69
CA ILE A 228 -3.45 -15.86 -16.79
C ILE A 228 -4.11 -14.67 -16.10
N ASP A 229 -5.38 -14.40 -16.39
CA ASP A 229 -6.13 -13.31 -15.78
C ASP A 229 -6.29 -13.49 -14.27
N ARG A 230 -6.57 -14.72 -13.82
CA ARG A 230 -6.65 -15.04 -12.38
C ARG A 230 -5.29 -14.82 -11.70
N MET A 231 -4.19 -15.23 -12.33
CA MET A 231 -2.84 -15.02 -11.81
C MET A 231 -2.54 -13.53 -11.68
N TYR A 232 -2.80 -12.73 -12.71
CA TYR A 232 -2.62 -11.27 -12.64
C TYR A 232 -3.55 -10.62 -11.62
N ALA A 233 -4.81 -11.06 -11.48
CA ALA A 233 -5.70 -10.53 -10.46
C ALA A 233 -5.21 -10.86 -9.03
N CYS A 234 -4.52 -11.98 -8.82
CA CYS A 234 -3.84 -12.28 -7.56
C CYS A 234 -2.58 -11.44 -7.37
N LEU A 235 -1.80 -11.19 -8.42
CA LEU A 235 -0.61 -10.33 -8.39
C LEU A 235 -0.95 -8.85 -8.21
N GLU A 236 -2.06 -8.37 -8.76
CA GLU A 236 -2.57 -7.00 -8.62
C GLU A 236 -3.14 -6.75 -7.23
N LYS A 237 -3.62 -7.80 -6.56
CA LYS A 237 -3.89 -7.78 -5.12
C LYS A 237 -2.61 -7.67 -4.29
N ASP A 238 -1.44 -8.00 -4.86
CA ASP A 238 -0.15 -8.03 -4.17
C ASP A 238 0.86 -6.91 -4.57
N LEU A 239 0.86 -6.29 -5.78
CA LEU A 239 2.04 -5.48 -6.25
C LEU A 239 1.85 -4.20 -7.12
N GLY A 240 0.70 -3.86 -7.72
CA GLY A 240 0.68 -2.87 -8.84
C GLY A 240 0.54 -1.37 -8.52
N VAL A 241 -0.21 -1.01 -7.47
CA VAL A 241 -0.53 0.41 -7.18
C VAL A 241 0.44 1.00 -6.15
N VAL A 242 1.06 0.14 -5.36
CA VAL A 242 2.01 0.48 -4.30
C VAL A 242 3.28 1.10 -4.89
N ASP A 243 3.83 0.50 -5.95
CA ASP A 243 5.11 0.96 -6.52
C ASP A 243 4.99 2.30 -7.29
N LYS A 244 3.80 2.60 -7.85
CA LYS A 244 3.51 3.91 -8.47
C LYS A 244 3.29 5.01 -7.42
N LEU A 245 2.56 4.69 -6.35
CA LEU A 245 2.36 5.61 -5.23
C LEU A 245 3.67 5.86 -4.49
N SER A 246 4.53 4.84 -4.29
CA SER A 246 5.80 5.00 -3.59
C SER A 246 6.72 6.01 -4.29
N LYS A 247 6.90 5.87 -5.61
CA LYS A 247 7.70 6.78 -6.44
C LYS A 247 7.14 8.21 -6.46
N CYS A 248 5.82 8.34 -6.48
CA CYS A 248 5.18 9.66 -6.40
C CYS A 248 5.45 10.33 -5.05
N ILE A 249 5.35 9.58 -3.95
CA ILE A 249 5.54 10.10 -2.60
C ILE A 249 7.02 10.43 -2.35
N ALA A 250 7.95 9.59 -2.82
CA ALA A 250 9.40 9.85 -2.76
C ALA A 250 9.78 11.14 -3.48
N ASN A 251 9.17 11.42 -4.65
CA ASN A 251 9.39 12.67 -5.39
C ASN A 251 8.85 13.91 -4.68
N ILE A 252 7.70 13.81 -3.97
CA ILE A 252 7.14 14.95 -3.21
C ILE A 252 7.99 15.23 -1.96
N LEU A 253 8.53 14.18 -1.32
CA LEU A 253 9.36 14.29 -0.12
C LEU A 253 10.84 14.58 -0.42
N GLY A 254 11.30 14.38 -1.67
CA GLY A 254 12.70 14.60 -2.07
C GLY A 254 13.69 13.59 -1.47
N ARG A 255 13.21 12.41 -1.06
CA ARG A 255 14.02 11.32 -0.47
C ARG A 255 13.36 9.96 -0.69
N ASP A 256 14.16 8.90 -0.61
CA ASP A 256 13.65 7.53 -0.60
C ASP A 256 12.78 7.28 0.63
N ILE A 257 11.75 6.45 0.46
CA ILE A 257 10.76 6.11 1.48
C ILE A 257 10.68 4.60 1.67
N ASP A 258 10.46 4.19 2.91
CA ASP A 258 10.00 2.85 3.26
C ASP A 258 8.49 2.75 2.99
N VAL A 259 8.12 1.81 2.11
CA VAL A 259 6.74 1.59 1.65
C VAL A 259 5.86 0.90 2.69
N GLU A 260 6.47 0.15 3.61
CA GLU A 260 5.80 -0.53 4.72
C GLU A 260 5.72 0.38 5.96
N GLY A 261 6.66 1.33 6.06
CA GLY A 261 6.73 2.34 7.11
C GLY A 261 5.67 3.44 7.02
N ASP A 262 5.42 4.09 8.16
CA ASP A 262 4.51 5.24 8.25
C ASP A 262 5.12 6.47 7.57
N LEU A 263 4.42 7.02 6.57
CA LEU A 263 4.89 8.14 5.75
C LEU A 263 4.99 9.46 6.55
N PHE A 264 4.21 9.64 7.62
CA PHE A 264 4.28 10.82 8.49
C PHE A 264 5.52 10.78 9.40
N GLN A 265 5.90 9.60 9.87
CA GLN A 265 7.19 9.41 10.55
C GLN A 265 8.37 9.65 9.59
N GLN A 266 8.13 9.44 8.29
CA GLN A 266 9.05 9.73 7.21
C GLN A 266 8.84 11.12 6.59
N GLY A 267 8.31 12.09 7.35
CA GLY A 267 8.32 13.53 6.99
C GLY A 267 7.20 13.99 6.07
N MET A 268 6.18 13.16 5.82
CA MET A 268 4.92 13.63 5.24
C MET A 268 4.20 14.55 6.23
N ASP A 269 3.79 15.72 5.75
CA ASP A 269 3.03 16.70 6.52
C ASP A 269 1.74 17.10 5.78
N SER A 270 1.00 18.08 6.30
CA SER A 270 -0.27 18.52 5.71
C SER A 270 -0.11 19.10 4.29
N LEU A 271 1.05 19.70 3.98
CA LEU A 271 1.35 20.24 2.66
C LEU A 271 1.67 19.12 1.68
N THR A 272 2.47 18.14 2.10
CA THR A 272 2.77 16.93 1.33
C THR A 272 1.49 16.14 1.01
N VAL A 273 0.56 16.00 1.96
CA VAL A 273 -0.74 15.35 1.73
C VAL A 273 -1.61 16.15 0.76
N THR A 274 -1.59 17.48 0.83
CA THR A 274 -2.31 18.33 -0.13
C THR A 274 -1.78 18.15 -1.56
N ILE A 275 -0.46 18.10 -1.72
CA ILE A 275 0.20 17.90 -3.02
C ILE A 275 -0.09 16.50 -3.55
N LEU A 276 -0.05 15.48 -2.68
CA LEU A 276 -0.34 14.10 -3.03
C LEU A 276 -1.81 13.91 -3.44
N HIS A 277 -2.76 14.46 -2.68
CA HIS A 277 -4.18 14.48 -3.01
C HIS A 277 -4.42 15.12 -4.38
N ARG A 278 -3.83 16.29 -4.63
CA ARG A 278 -3.93 16.97 -5.94
C ARG A 278 -3.33 16.15 -7.08
N THR A 279 -2.24 15.44 -6.83
CA THR A 279 -1.56 14.61 -7.81
C THR A 279 -2.38 13.36 -8.14
N ILE A 280 -2.96 12.69 -7.14
CA ILE A 280 -3.87 11.55 -7.32
C ILE A 280 -5.12 12.00 -8.07
N CYS A 281 -5.80 13.07 -7.63
CA CYS A 281 -6.98 13.60 -8.30
C CYS A 281 -6.66 14.05 -9.74
N GLY A 282 -5.50 14.66 -9.98
CA GLY A 282 -5.03 15.03 -11.32
C GLY A 282 -4.80 13.83 -12.23
N ALA A 283 -4.17 12.76 -11.72
CA ALA A 283 -3.96 11.52 -12.47
C ALA A 283 -5.28 10.81 -12.80
N LEU A 284 -6.24 10.82 -11.87
CA LEU A 284 -7.58 10.27 -12.10
C LEU A 284 -8.39 11.11 -13.11
N HIS A 285 -8.22 12.43 -13.11
CA HIS A 285 -8.93 13.33 -14.02
C HIS A 285 -8.45 13.24 -15.48
N LEU A 286 -7.18 12.83 -15.67
CA LEU A 286 -6.55 12.59 -16.97
C LEU A 286 -6.85 11.20 -17.56
N SER A 287 -7.60 10.35 -16.85
CA SER A 287 -8.01 9.03 -17.34
C SER A 287 -9.08 9.15 -18.43
N GLU A 288 -8.97 8.33 -19.47
CA GLU A 288 -9.98 8.24 -20.54
C GLU A 288 -11.24 7.47 -20.11
N ASP A 289 -11.20 6.79 -18.96
CA ASP A 289 -12.33 6.06 -18.40
C ASP A 289 -13.26 7.00 -17.58
N PRO A 290 -14.54 7.18 -17.99
CA PRO A 290 -15.50 8.04 -17.29
C PRO A 290 -15.74 7.63 -15.83
N HIS A 291 -15.63 6.35 -15.50
CA HIS A 291 -15.79 5.84 -14.14
C HIS A 291 -14.61 6.22 -13.25
N ILE A 292 -13.39 6.17 -13.79
CA ILE A 292 -12.17 6.59 -13.07
C ILE A 292 -12.13 8.11 -12.92
N GLN A 293 -12.58 8.85 -13.93
CA GLN A 293 -12.67 10.30 -13.88
C GLN A 293 -13.62 10.78 -12.77
N ALA A 294 -14.75 10.09 -12.56
CA ALA A 294 -15.71 10.37 -11.49
C ALA A 294 -15.16 10.12 -10.06
N LEU A 295 -14.09 9.32 -9.91
CA LEU A 295 -13.43 9.11 -8.61
C LEU A 295 -12.69 10.34 -8.12
N SER A 296 -12.27 11.25 -9.02
CA SER A 296 -11.56 12.48 -8.65
C SER A 296 -12.35 13.36 -7.68
N GLY A 297 -13.68 13.37 -7.78
CA GLY A 297 -14.60 14.07 -6.86
C GLY A 297 -14.98 13.27 -5.61
N LYS A 298 -14.65 11.97 -5.54
CA LYS A 298 -14.98 11.08 -4.42
C LYS A 298 -13.80 10.88 -3.44
N ILE A 299 -12.58 11.18 -3.86
CA ILE A 299 -11.39 11.15 -3.00
C ILE A 299 -11.20 12.51 -2.36
N ASN A 300 -11.37 12.60 -1.05
CA ASN A 300 -11.10 13.82 -0.28
C ASN A 300 -9.73 13.74 0.43
N GLN A 301 -9.25 14.88 0.91
CA GLN A 301 -7.92 14.98 1.54
C GLN A 301 -7.82 14.17 2.84
N GLN A 302 -8.92 14.01 3.57
CA GLN A 302 -8.99 13.23 4.81
C GLN A 302 -8.81 11.73 4.57
N MET A 303 -9.22 11.24 3.40
CA MET A 303 -9.06 9.86 2.94
C MET A 303 -7.58 9.52 2.64
N VAL A 304 -6.79 10.49 2.16
CA VAL A 304 -5.32 10.35 1.99
C VAL A 304 -4.62 10.39 3.35
N PHE A 305 -5.12 11.23 4.28
CA PHE A 305 -4.59 11.34 5.65
C PHE A 305 -4.77 10.07 6.48
N SER A 306 -5.90 9.37 6.33
CA SER A 306 -6.27 8.20 7.13
C SER A 306 -5.52 6.91 6.74
N ARG A 307 -4.52 7.02 5.86
CA ARG A 307 -3.83 5.90 5.23
C ARG A 307 -2.32 6.17 5.22
N PRO A 308 -1.66 6.05 6.39
CA PRO A 308 -0.26 6.42 6.57
C PRO A 308 0.75 5.60 5.77
N THR A 309 0.35 4.49 5.12
CA THR A 309 1.26 3.69 4.30
C THR A 309 0.88 3.70 2.83
N VAL A 310 1.87 3.43 1.98
CA VAL A 310 1.70 3.30 0.53
C VAL A 310 0.67 2.21 0.18
N TRP A 311 0.64 1.14 0.96
CA TRP A 311 -0.32 0.03 0.83
C TRP A 311 -1.76 0.44 1.11
N GLN A 312 -1.98 1.23 2.16
CA GLN A 312 -3.33 1.67 2.49
C GLN A 312 -3.84 2.63 1.41
N LEU A 313 -3.02 3.60 1.00
CA LEU A 313 -3.38 4.54 -0.06
C LEU A 313 -3.76 3.83 -1.37
N THR A 314 -3.11 2.70 -1.64
CA THR A 314 -3.44 1.80 -2.75
C THR A 314 -4.85 1.21 -2.62
N GLU A 315 -5.20 0.69 -1.45
CA GLU A 315 -6.51 0.08 -1.17
C GLU A 315 -7.67 1.07 -1.32
N LEU A 316 -7.45 2.34 -0.98
CA LEU A 316 -8.43 3.43 -1.14
C LEU A 316 -8.90 3.57 -2.59
N VAL A 317 -7.93 3.62 -3.51
CA VAL A 317 -8.18 3.83 -4.93
C VAL A 317 -8.92 2.62 -5.52
N ILE A 318 -8.67 1.42 -5.00
CA ILE A 318 -9.31 0.17 -5.44
C ILE A 318 -10.75 0.05 -4.91
N GLN A 319 -11.00 0.29 -3.61
CA GLN A 319 -12.32 0.07 -3.00
C GLN A 319 -13.41 1.01 -3.53
N LYS A 320 -13.07 2.26 -3.87
CA LYS A 320 -14.06 3.24 -4.35
C LYS A 320 -14.45 3.06 -5.80
N SER A 321 -13.73 2.23 -6.56
CA SER A 321 -14.09 1.85 -7.93
C SER A 321 -15.27 0.87 -8.00
N ILE A 322 -15.76 0.31 -6.87
CA ILE A 322 -16.62 -0.90 -6.93
C ILE A 322 -18.09 -0.75 -6.43
N LYS A 323 -18.54 0.26 -5.65
CA LYS A 323 -19.97 0.35 -5.21
C LYS A 323 -20.59 1.75 -4.98
N GLU A 324 -21.90 1.87 -5.28
CA GLU A 324 -22.81 3.05 -5.17
C GLU A 324 -23.85 2.97 -4.01
N ASN A 325 -24.53 4.12 -3.76
CA ASN A 325 -25.32 4.63 -2.60
C ASN A 325 -26.70 3.97 -2.26
N GLU A 326 -27.28 4.26 -1.06
CA GLU A 326 -28.49 5.15 -0.84
C GLU A 326 -29.06 5.17 0.62
N ASN A 327 -29.93 6.16 0.93
CA ASN A 327 -30.30 6.74 2.24
C ASN A 327 -31.86 6.88 2.41
N GLY A 328 -32.43 6.99 3.64
CA GLY A 328 -33.84 7.45 3.84
C GLY A 328 -34.55 7.34 5.23
N ASP A 329 -34.71 8.51 5.89
CA ASP A 329 -35.66 9.08 6.90
C ASP A 329 -36.48 8.28 7.97
N LEU A 330 -36.18 8.51 9.28
CA LEU A 330 -36.88 8.01 10.51
C LEU A 330 -36.92 9.03 11.69
N VAL A 331 -36.55 10.30 11.47
CA VAL A 331 -36.00 11.17 12.53
C VAL A 331 -37.06 11.84 13.42
N ALA A 332 -38.30 12.02 12.96
CA ALA A 332 -39.31 12.78 13.69
C ALA A 332 -39.86 12.03 14.93
N GLU A 333 -40.15 10.72 14.82
CA GLU A 333 -40.80 9.94 15.89
C GLU A 333 -39.87 9.70 17.09
N ALA A 334 -38.56 9.69 16.89
CA ALA A 334 -37.60 9.47 17.95
C ALA A 334 -37.47 10.66 18.93
N VAL A 335 -38.02 11.85 18.63
CA VAL A 335 -37.77 13.08 19.46
C VAL A 335 -38.59 12.99 20.73
N GLU A 336 -39.83 12.57 20.57
CA GLU A 336 -40.84 12.47 21.62
C GLU A 336 -40.45 11.45 22.70
N ALA A 337 -39.89 10.31 22.26
CA ALA A 337 -39.47 9.22 23.13
C ALA A 337 -38.28 9.59 24.04
N ILE A 338 -37.37 10.45 23.56
CA ILE A 338 -36.15 10.87 24.27
C ILE A 338 -36.49 11.82 25.42
N ASN A 339 -37.33 12.82 25.19
CA ASN A 339 -37.72 13.78 26.22
C ASN A 339 -38.50 13.14 27.37
N THR A 340 -39.26 12.07 27.08
CA THR A 340 -39.99 11.29 28.08
C THR A 340 -39.04 10.49 28.99
N MET A 341 -37.93 9.99 28.45
CA MET A 341 -36.96 9.19 29.18
C MET A 341 -36.07 10.03 30.11
N ILE A 342 -35.65 11.23 29.66
CA ILE A 342 -34.78 12.13 30.44
C ILE A 342 -35.44 12.55 31.76
N ASN A 343 -36.73 12.91 31.71
CA ASN A 343 -37.46 13.36 32.90
C ASN A 343 -37.68 12.26 33.95
N LYS A 344 -37.57 10.97 33.55
CA LYS A 344 -37.78 9.82 34.42
C LYS A 344 -36.60 9.52 35.36
N TYR A 345 -35.37 9.91 34.99
CA TYR A 345 -34.15 9.48 35.69
C TYR A 345 -33.42 10.60 36.45
N ILE A 346 -33.80 11.87 36.25
CA ILE A 346 -33.24 13.01 37.01
C ILE A 346 -33.79 13.07 38.44
N SER A 347 -34.99 12.55 38.70
CA SER A 347 -35.69 12.67 39.99
C SER A 347 -35.16 11.79 41.13
N SER A 348 -34.21 10.87 40.88
CA SER A 348 -33.75 9.87 41.87
C SER A 348 -32.34 10.11 42.45
N LEU A 349 -31.63 11.17 42.07
CA LEU A 349 -30.29 11.46 42.62
C LEU A 349 -30.39 12.21 43.95
N LYS A 350 -30.01 11.57 45.06
CA LYS A 350 -29.87 12.22 46.38
C LYS A 350 -28.39 12.51 46.69
N TYR A 351 -28.10 13.79 46.89
CA TYR A 351 -26.81 14.36 47.31
C TYR A 351 -26.75 14.47 48.85
N GLN A 352 -25.64 14.07 49.48
CA GLN A 352 -25.36 14.40 50.89
C GLN A 352 -24.29 15.49 50.97
N MET A 353 -24.65 16.60 51.61
CA MET A 353 -23.75 17.71 51.99
C MET A 353 -23.04 17.38 53.31
N GLY A 354 -21.73 17.58 53.36
CA GLY A 354 -20.99 17.59 54.63
C GLY A 354 -19.47 17.69 54.47
N GLY A 355 -18.95 18.90 54.25
CA GLY A 355 -17.51 19.22 54.21
C GLY A 355 -17.13 20.12 53.03
N LYS A 356 -16.07 20.94 53.18
CA LYS A 356 -15.47 21.63 52.03
C LYS A 356 -14.69 20.62 51.17
N GLU A 357 -14.60 20.90 49.88
CA GLU A 357 -14.03 20.00 48.89
C GLU A 357 -12.54 20.27 48.67
N CYS A 358 -11.76 19.18 48.57
CA CYS A 358 -10.36 19.20 48.21
C CYS A 358 -10.23 18.53 46.82
N ILE A 359 -9.82 19.30 45.83
CA ILE A 359 -9.97 18.92 44.42
C ILE A 359 -8.60 18.78 43.77
N LEU A 360 -8.34 17.63 43.15
CA LEU A 360 -7.21 17.47 42.23
C LEU A 360 -7.69 17.75 40.81
N LEU A 361 -7.06 18.71 40.12
CA LEU A 361 -7.42 19.08 38.75
C LEU A 361 -6.19 18.98 37.84
N THR A 362 -6.29 18.17 36.78
CA THR A 362 -5.19 18.00 35.81
C THR A 362 -5.31 18.97 34.63
N ARG A 363 -4.17 19.39 34.06
CA ARG A 363 -4.06 20.31 32.90
C ARG A 363 -4.79 21.65 33.13
N THR A 364 -4.52 22.31 34.25
CA THR A 364 -5.11 23.62 34.58
C THR A 364 -4.68 24.75 33.64
N THR A 365 -3.58 24.55 32.90
CA THR A 365 -3.09 25.50 31.88
C THR A 365 -3.79 25.34 30.51
N GLY A 366 -4.65 24.33 30.34
CA GLY A 366 -5.41 24.12 29.11
C GLY A 366 -6.66 25.00 29.01
N ALA A 367 -7.32 25.00 27.85
CA ALA A 367 -8.55 25.78 27.61
C ALA A 367 -9.62 25.54 28.69
N LEU A 368 -10.16 24.32 28.79
CA LEU A 368 -11.16 23.98 29.82
C LEU A 368 -10.60 24.08 31.25
N GLY A 369 -9.37 23.59 31.46
CA GLY A 369 -8.76 23.53 32.80
C GLY A 369 -8.57 24.90 33.44
N SER A 370 -8.27 25.95 32.68
CA SER A 370 -8.12 27.30 33.22
C SER A 370 -9.46 27.88 33.71
N HIS A 371 -10.55 27.67 32.97
CA HIS A 371 -11.88 28.11 33.39
C HIS A 371 -12.39 27.34 34.62
N LEU A 372 -12.17 26.03 34.67
CA LEU A 372 -12.52 25.23 35.85
C LEU A 372 -11.72 25.71 37.07
N LEU A 373 -10.41 25.91 36.93
CA LEU A 373 -9.58 26.38 38.03
C LEU A 373 -10.08 27.72 38.58
N ALA A 374 -10.42 28.68 37.71
CA ALA A 374 -10.96 29.97 38.14
C ALA A 374 -12.26 29.83 38.96
N GLN A 375 -13.19 28.98 38.50
CA GLN A 375 -14.45 28.72 39.21
C GLN A 375 -14.23 28.03 40.56
N LEU A 376 -13.34 27.03 40.60
CA LEU A 376 -13.02 26.30 41.84
C LEU A 376 -12.40 27.24 42.89
N LEU A 377 -11.49 28.13 42.48
CA LEU A 377 -10.84 29.06 43.40
C LEU A 377 -11.80 30.13 43.95
N ALA A 378 -12.76 30.56 43.13
CA ALA A 378 -13.81 31.51 43.53
C ALA A 378 -14.87 30.89 44.46
N SER A 379 -14.97 29.56 44.52
CA SER A 379 -15.98 28.86 45.33
C SER A 379 -15.57 28.73 46.80
N ASP A 380 -16.47 29.11 47.72
CA ASP A 380 -16.27 28.94 49.16
C ASP A 380 -16.46 27.49 49.64
N GLN A 381 -17.05 26.65 48.78
CA GLN A 381 -17.18 25.22 49.04
C GLN A 381 -15.87 24.48 48.80
N VAL A 382 -14.91 25.08 48.11
CA VAL A 382 -13.60 24.49 47.84
C VAL A 382 -12.60 24.99 48.89
N GLU A 383 -11.98 24.04 49.58
CA GLU A 383 -10.93 24.31 50.56
C GLU A 383 -9.54 24.30 49.93
N LYS A 384 -9.29 23.36 49.02
CA LYS A 384 -7.97 23.17 48.42
C LYS A 384 -8.07 22.69 46.99
N VAL A 385 -7.18 23.17 46.13
CA VAL A 385 -7.03 22.74 44.73
C VAL A 385 -5.57 22.40 44.45
N TRP A 386 -5.30 21.14 44.12
CA TRP A 386 -4.02 20.72 43.55
C TRP A 386 -4.07 20.85 42.03
N ALA A 387 -3.36 21.84 41.49
CA ALA A 387 -3.24 22.12 40.08
C ALA A 387 -2.09 21.30 39.47
N VAL A 388 -2.44 20.13 38.93
CA VAL A 388 -1.50 19.12 38.45
C VAL A 388 -1.18 19.34 36.98
N ASN A 389 0.08 19.63 36.66
CA ASN A 389 0.54 19.85 35.29
C ASN A 389 1.87 19.15 35.03
N ARG A 390 2.12 18.83 33.75
CA ARG A 390 3.39 18.24 33.31
C ARG A 390 4.56 19.16 33.63
N LYS A 391 5.66 18.57 34.12
CA LYS A 391 6.93 19.25 34.28
C LYS A 391 7.45 19.70 32.91
N THR A 392 7.79 20.97 32.80
CA THR A 392 8.37 21.57 31.58
C THR A 392 9.59 22.40 31.94
N GLY A 393 10.40 22.80 30.95
CA GLY A 393 11.52 23.72 31.19
C GLY A 393 11.12 25.09 31.77
N ASN A 394 9.84 25.46 31.68
CA ASN A 394 9.27 26.68 32.27
C ASN A 394 8.46 26.37 33.54
N ASP A 395 8.52 27.28 34.51
CA ASP A 395 7.74 27.25 35.75
C ASP A 395 6.21 27.22 35.48
N ASN A 396 5.53 26.26 36.09
CA ASN A 396 4.10 26.04 35.90
C ASN A 396 3.24 27.21 36.43
N ARG A 397 3.70 27.95 37.43
CA ARG A 397 3.01 29.15 37.91
C ARG A 397 3.00 30.25 36.84
N ASN A 398 4.15 30.51 36.20
CA ASN A 398 4.24 31.46 35.10
C ASN A 398 3.36 31.05 33.90
N ARG A 399 3.35 29.76 33.55
CA ARG A 399 2.48 29.23 32.49
C ARG A 399 1.00 29.38 32.83
N GLN A 400 0.62 29.16 34.09
CA GLN A 400 -0.75 29.34 34.55
C GLN A 400 -1.17 30.80 34.45
N HIS A 401 -0.30 31.72 34.88
CA HIS A 401 -0.55 33.16 34.79
C HIS A 401 -0.75 33.60 33.34
N ALA A 402 0.15 33.19 32.43
CA ALA A 402 0.02 33.45 31.01
C ALA A 402 -1.29 32.90 30.43
N SER A 403 -1.69 31.68 30.82
CA SER A 403 -2.97 31.09 30.37
C SER A 403 -4.19 31.85 30.87
N PHE A 404 -4.17 32.35 32.11
CA PHE A 404 -5.26 33.17 32.66
C PHE A 404 -5.37 34.51 31.94
N GLN A 405 -4.24 35.19 31.68
CA GLN A 405 -4.21 36.44 30.92
C GLN A 405 -4.74 36.25 29.50
N ASP A 406 -4.23 35.24 28.80
CA ASP A 406 -4.66 34.86 27.44
C ASP A 406 -6.18 34.60 27.35
N LYS A 407 -6.77 34.00 28.39
CA LYS A 407 -8.20 33.66 28.46
C LYS A 407 -9.07 34.70 29.17
N LEU A 408 -8.51 35.87 29.48
CA LEU A 408 -9.20 36.97 30.16
C LEU A 408 -9.82 36.55 31.51
N LEU A 409 -9.12 35.67 32.24
CA LEU A 409 -9.48 35.22 33.58
C LEU A 409 -8.78 36.08 34.65
N ASP A 410 -9.43 36.22 35.81
CA ASP A 410 -8.90 36.97 36.93
C ASP A 410 -7.62 36.31 37.49
N THR A 411 -6.47 36.93 37.22
CA THR A 411 -5.15 36.46 37.66
C THR A 411 -4.96 36.57 39.17
N SER A 412 -5.74 37.41 39.88
CA SER A 412 -5.64 37.56 41.33
C SER A 412 -6.00 36.27 42.08
N LEU A 413 -6.85 35.43 41.47
CA LEU A 413 -7.22 34.12 42.00
C LEU A 413 -6.01 33.17 42.15
N LEU A 414 -4.96 33.36 41.33
CA LEU A 414 -3.76 32.53 41.39
C LEU A 414 -2.91 32.78 42.64
N SER A 415 -3.18 33.85 43.40
CA SER A 415 -2.59 34.12 44.70
C SER A 415 -3.36 33.49 45.87
N SER A 416 -4.44 32.75 45.59
CA SER A 416 -5.26 32.09 46.61
C SER A 416 -4.45 31.07 47.42
N HIS A 417 -4.63 31.08 48.74
CA HIS A 417 -4.06 30.08 49.66
C HIS A 417 -4.63 28.67 49.43
N LYS A 418 -5.75 28.55 48.70
CA LYS A 418 -6.35 27.27 48.32
C LYS A 418 -5.53 26.55 47.24
N LEU A 419 -4.69 27.27 46.48
CA LEU A 419 -4.04 26.76 45.28
C LEU A 419 -2.62 26.22 45.55
N ILE A 420 -2.39 24.96 45.18
CA ILE A 420 -1.07 24.32 45.20
C ILE A 420 -0.75 23.85 43.78
N PHE A 421 0.41 24.28 43.24
CA PHE A 421 0.90 23.80 41.95
C PHE A 421 1.71 22.53 42.14
N LEU A 422 1.42 21.51 41.35
CA LEU A 422 2.16 20.25 41.34
C LEU A 422 2.68 19.97 39.94
N ASP A 423 4.00 19.79 39.85
CA ASP A 423 4.71 19.36 38.66
C ASP A 423 4.83 17.84 38.69
N THR A 424 4.15 17.17 37.77
CA THR A 424 4.06 15.70 37.79
C THR A 424 4.26 15.09 36.42
N ASP A 425 4.61 13.82 36.41
CA ASP A 425 4.42 12.93 35.28
C ASP A 425 3.39 11.87 35.66
N LEU A 426 2.18 12.01 35.10
CA LEU A 426 1.07 11.10 35.39
C LEU A 426 1.37 9.66 34.95
N GLU A 427 2.32 9.46 34.04
CA GLU A 427 2.69 8.16 33.51
C GLU A 427 3.56 7.36 34.50
N GLN A 428 4.21 8.04 35.44
CA GLN A 428 5.07 7.42 36.45
C GLN A 428 4.27 6.88 37.64
N PRO A 429 4.80 5.86 38.35
CA PRO A 429 4.27 5.44 39.64
C PRO A 429 4.15 6.62 40.61
N ASN A 430 3.11 6.61 41.44
CA ASN A 430 2.79 7.69 42.38
C ASN A 430 2.72 9.10 41.74
N LEU A 431 2.49 9.17 40.42
CA LEU A 431 2.40 10.42 39.65
C LEU A 431 3.68 11.27 39.69
N ASP A 432 4.85 10.67 39.92
CA ASP A 432 6.14 11.41 40.13
C ASP A 432 6.11 12.38 41.33
N LEU A 433 5.21 12.13 42.31
CA LEU A 433 5.10 12.94 43.52
C LEU A 433 5.97 12.40 44.65
N GLN A 434 6.43 13.31 45.51
CA GLN A 434 7.01 12.95 46.80
C GLN A 434 5.97 12.23 47.66
N GLN A 435 6.44 11.26 48.45
CA GLN A 435 5.57 10.36 49.22
C GLN A 435 4.63 11.13 50.15
N GLU A 436 5.12 12.19 50.79
CA GLU A 436 4.33 13.02 51.70
C GLU A 436 3.16 13.70 50.98
N MET A 437 3.40 14.24 49.78
CA MET A 437 2.36 14.90 48.98
C MET A 437 1.36 13.88 48.42
N PHE A 438 1.84 12.73 47.98
CA PHE A 438 0.99 11.64 47.52
C PHE A 438 0.04 11.17 48.65
N ASP A 439 0.57 11.00 49.87
CA ASP A 439 -0.21 10.61 51.04
C ASP A 439 -1.21 11.69 51.50
N GLU A 440 -0.83 12.97 51.39
CA GLU A 440 -1.76 14.08 51.63
C GLU A 440 -2.96 14.01 50.68
N ILE A 441 -2.71 13.90 49.37
CA ILE A 441 -3.78 13.83 48.36
C ILE A 441 -4.65 12.58 48.59
N ARG A 442 -4.03 11.44 48.88
CA ARG A 442 -4.71 10.17 49.15
C ARG A 442 -5.68 10.26 50.34
N SER A 443 -5.32 11.02 51.38
CA SER A 443 -6.13 11.19 52.58
C SER A 443 -7.19 12.29 52.48
N ALA A 444 -6.93 13.36 51.71
CA ALA A 444 -7.74 14.57 51.71
C ALA A 444 -8.59 14.79 50.45
N ALA A 445 -8.22 14.22 49.29
CA ALA A 445 -8.94 14.47 48.04
C ALA A 445 -10.39 13.97 48.09
N THR A 446 -11.33 14.85 47.75
CA THR A 446 -12.76 14.53 47.67
C THR A 446 -13.25 14.43 46.22
N ILE A 447 -12.56 15.11 45.29
CA ILE A 447 -12.84 15.04 43.85
C ILE A 447 -11.53 15.01 43.07
N ILE A 448 -11.45 14.13 42.07
CA ILE A 448 -10.38 14.12 41.07
C ILE A 448 -11.02 14.43 39.72
N ILE A 449 -10.62 15.55 39.11
CA ILE A 449 -11.07 15.98 37.78
C ILE A 449 -9.93 15.80 36.79
N HIS A 450 -10.06 14.83 35.89
CA HIS A 450 -9.05 14.51 34.91
C HIS A 450 -9.39 15.08 33.52
N ASN A 451 -8.69 16.16 33.16
CA ASN A 451 -8.78 16.83 31.84
C ASN A 451 -7.51 16.71 31.01
N ALA A 452 -6.41 16.26 31.61
CA ALA A 452 -5.12 16.11 30.97
C ALA A 452 -5.14 14.98 29.94
N TRP A 453 -5.53 15.34 28.71
CA TRP A 453 -5.47 14.46 27.55
C TRP A 453 -4.79 15.18 26.41
N GLN A 454 -3.92 14.53 25.67
CA GLN A 454 -3.40 15.12 24.45
C GLN A 454 -4.56 15.29 23.45
N VAL A 455 -4.80 16.50 22.97
CA VAL A 455 -5.82 16.74 21.94
C VAL A 455 -5.08 16.80 20.62
N ASN A 456 -4.95 15.63 20.00
CA ASN A 456 -4.37 15.50 18.68
C ASN A 456 -5.20 14.47 17.89
N PHE A 457 -6.07 14.96 17.03
CA PHE A 457 -7.00 14.13 16.25
C PHE A 457 -6.29 13.24 15.21
N ASN A 458 -5.01 13.49 14.95
CA ASN A 458 -4.20 12.79 13.95
C ASN A 458 -3.41 11.61 14.54
N LEU A 459 -3.38 11.44 15.86
CA LEU A 459 -2.72 10.31 16.49
C LEU A 459 -3.59 9.05 16.42
N SER A 460 -2.95 7.89 16.23
CA SER A 460 -3.60 6.59 16.37
C SER A 460 -3.90 6.29 17.84
N LEU A 461 -4.79 5.33 18.10
CA LEU A 461 -5.12 4.90 19.46
C LEU A 461 -3.87 4.52 20.27
N GLN A 462 -2.93 3.80 19.66
CA GLN A 462 -1.71 3.33 20.32
C GLN A 462 -0.85 4.47 20.87
N SER A 463 -0.80 5.61 20.16
CA SER A 463 -0.08 6.80 20.63
C SER A 463 -0.69 7.43 21.89
N PHE A 464 -1.90 7.05 22.28
CA PHE A 464 -2.56 7.49 23.52
C PHE A 464 -2.35 6.54 24.70
N GLU A 465 -1.64 5.42 24.54
CA GLU A 465 -1.31 4.51 25.63
C GLU A 465 -0.74 5.23 26.88
N PRO A 466 0.15 6.24 26.74
CA PRO A 466 0.63 6.98 27.92
C PRO A 466 -0.48 7.79 28.62
N SER A 467 -1.42 8.36 27.86
CA SER A 467 -2.59 9.07 28.43
C SER A 467 -3.53 8.11 29.18
N ILE A 468 -3.73 6.91 28.64
CA ILE A 468 -4.55 5.86 29.27
C ILE A 468 -3.87 5.36 30.55
N ARG A 469 -2.53 5.19 30.55
CA ARG A 469 -1.75 4.87 31.75
C ARG A 469 -1.87 5.94 32.83
N GLY A 470 -1.77 7.22 32.44
CA GLY A 470 -1.95 8.33 33.36
C GLY A 470 -3.34 8.38 34.00
N LEU A 471 -4.39 8.05 33.22
CA LEU A 471 -5.74 7.88 33.74
C LEU A 471 -5.80 6.73 34.76
N ARG A 472 -5.18 5.59 34.44
CA ARG A 472 -5.15 4.43 35.34
C ARG A 472 -4.47 4.76 36.67
N ASN A 473 -3.31 5.41 36.64
CA ASN A 473 -2.59 5.81 37.85
C ASN A 473 -3.41 6.77 38.73
N LEU A 474 -4.21 7.67 38.13
CA LEU A 474 -5.12 8.55 38.86
C LEU A 474 -6.32 7.81 39.47
N LEU A 475 -6.84 6.79 38.78
CA LEU A 475 -7.87 5.90 39.33
C LEU A 475 -7.32 5.08 40.48
N ASP A 476 -6.10 4.55 40.37
CA ASP A 476 -5.43 3.81 41.45
C ASP A 476 -5.22 4.71 42.67
N LEU A 477 -4.85 6.00 42.49
CA LEU A 477 -4.81 6.98 43.58
C LEU A 477 -6.20 7.18 44.22
N ALA A 478 -7.25 7.29 43.41
CA ALA A 478 -8.62 7.42 43.92
C ALA A 478 -9.04 6.21 44.76
N LEU A 479 -8.77 5.00 44.27
CA LEU A 479 -9.10 3.73 44.92
C LEU A 479 -8.24 3.45 46.15
N ALA A 480 -7.00 3.96 46.17
CA ALA A 480 -6.12 3.87 47.33
C ALA A 480 -6.44 4.91 48.42
N SER A 481 -7.49 5.73 48.25
CA SER A 481 -7.85 6.77 49.20
C SER A 481 -8.01 6.23 50.63
N THR A 482 -7.43 6.96 51.57
CA THR A 482 -7.51 6.66 53.02
C THR A 482 -8.51 7.56 53.74
N SER A 483 -9.33 8.32 52.98
CA SER A 483 -10.37 9.17 53.53
C SER A 483 -11.36 8.36 54.36
N ARG A 484 -11.79 8.93 55.49
CA ARG A 484 -12.71 8.28 56.44
C ARG A 484 -14.18 8.37 56.03
N THR A 485 -14.51 9.21 55.04
CA THR A 485 -15.91 9.51 54.67
C THR A 485 -16.35 8.71 53.45
N SER A 486 -15.60 8.80 52.36
CA SER A 486 -15.88 8.07 51.12
C SER A 486 -14.67 8.12 50.19
N LEU A 487 -14.67 7.24 49.18
CA LEU A 487 -13.78 7.38 48.03
C LEU A 487 -13.99 8.74 47.33
N PRO A 488 -12.94 9.32 46.72
CA PRO A 488 -13.06 10.56 45.97
C PRO A 488 -13.97 10.34 44.75
N ARG A 489 -14.78 11.34 44.41
CA ARG A 489 -15.51 11.34 43.14
C ARG A 489 -14.53 11.53 41.98
N PHE A 490 -14.59 10.66 41.00
CA PHE A 490 -13.75 10.75 39.81
C PHE A 490 -14.54 11.31 38.63
N VAL A 491 -14.07 12.41 38.05
CA VAL A 491 -14.66 13.06 36.89
C VAL A 491 -13.67 12.96 35.73
N PHE A 492 -14.01 12.15 34.73
CA PHE A 492 -13.24 12.05 33.50
C PHE A 492 -13.87 12.91 32.41
N THR A 493 -13.11 13.88 31.90
CA THR A 493 -13.58 14.68 30.76
C THR A 493 -13.35 13.92 29.47
N SER A 494 -14.41 13.30 28.96
CA SER A 494 -14.43 12.63 27.65
C SER A 494 -14.68 13.63 26.50
N SER A 495 -15.06 13.13 25.33
CA SER A 495 -15.36 13.91 24.14
C SER A 495 -16.45 13.23 23.33
N ILE A 496 -17.37 14.01 22.74
CA ILE A 496 -18.41 13.48 21.85
C ILE A 496 -17.83 12.66 20.69
N SER A 497 -16.56 12.85 20.33
CA SER A 497 -15.85 12.03 19.35
C SER A 497 -15.86 10.54 19.66
N VAL A 498 -16.08 10.10 20.90
CA VAL A 498 -16.22 8.66 21.24
C VAL A 498 -17.37 8.00 20.47
N ALA A 499 -18.37 8.78 20.05
CA ALA A 499 -19.50 8.32 19.24
C ALA A 499 -19.08 7.87 17.83
N GLY A 500 -17.93 8.31 17.34
CA GLY A 500 -17.49 8.06 15.98
C GLY A 500 -18.38 8.72 14.92
N PHE A 501 -18.36 8.15 13.71
CA PHE A 501 -19.25 8.55 12.62
C PHE A 501 -20.54 7.75 12.72
N ILE A 502 -21.49 8.33 13.43
CA ILE A 502 -22.87 7.87 13.38
C ILE A 502 -23.50 8.51 12.14
N GLY A 503 -24.19 7.73 11.32
CA GLY A 503 -24.71 8.17 10.03
C GLY A 503 -25.54 9.46 10.13
N PRO A 504 -25.55 10.32 9.10
CA PRO A 504 -26.38 11.53 9.11
C PRO A 504 -27.86 11.17 9.42
N GLY A 505 -28.43 11.77 10.47
CA GLY A 505 -29.81 11.54 10.89
C GLY A 505 -29.97 10.56 12.06
N GLU A 506 -28.91 9.85 12.46
CA GLU A 506 -28.95 9.01 13.66
C GLU A 506 -28.81 9.84 14.94
N ARG A 507 -29.53 9.44 16.00
CA ARG A 507 -29.44 10.07 17.32
C ARG A 507 -28.56 9.29 18.25
N LEU A 508 -27.59 9.97 18.84
CA LEU A 508 -26.81 9.43 19.95
C LEU A 508 -27.59 9.61 21.25
N SER A 509 -28.03 8.50 21.85
CA SER A 509 -28.51 8.49 23.23
C SER A 509 -27.34 8.59 24.21
N GLU A 510 -27.53 9.21 25.38
CA GLU A 510 -26.54 9.25 26.48
C GLU A 510 -26.42 7.89 27.20
N ILE A 511 -26.14 6.85 26.42
CA ILE A 511 -25.79 5.51 26.89
C ILE A 511 -24.36 5.20 26.48
N SER A 512 -23.74 4.22 27.14
CA SER A 512 -22.37 3.85 26.80
C SER A 512 -22.27 3.44 25.33
N VAL A 513 -21.36 4.08 24.60
CA VAL A 513 -21.13 3.79 23.18
C VAL A 513 -20.64 2.34 23.03
N LYS A 514 -21.01 1.72 21.91
CA LYS A 514 -20.53 0.38 21.58
C LYS A 514 -19.14 0.46 20.94
N PRO A 515 -18.24 -0.51 21.18
CA PRO A 515 -16.89 -0.49 20.61
C PRO A 515 -16.86 -0.35 19.09
N GLU A 516 -17.83 -0.91 18.37
CA GLU A 516 -17.90 -0.86 16.91
C GLU A 516 -18.13 0.57 16.40
N ASN A 517 -18.96 1.36 17.11
CA ASN A 517 -19.22 2.75 16.78
C ASN A 517 -18.00 3.62 17.10
N ALA A 518 -17.40 3.43 18.28
CA ALA A 518 -16.19 4.14 18.67
C ALA A 518 -15.01 3.84 17.73
N ALA A 519 -14.93 2.62 17.17
CA ALA A 519 -13.91 2.24 16.20
C ALA A 519 -13.95 3.09 14.91
N THR A 520 -15.12 3.65 14.55
CA THR A 520 -15.25 4.58 13.42
C THR A 520 -14.71 5.99 13.71
N SER A 521 -14.37 6.31 14.96
CA SER A 521 -13.75 7.58 15.35
C SER A 521 -12.26 7.62 14.97
N MET A 522 -11.72 8.84 14.87
CA MET A 522 -10.28 9.11 14.94
C MET A 522 -9.66 8.60 16.26
N GLY A 523 -8.35 8.34 16.27
CA GLY A 523 -7.65 7.72 17.42
C GLY A 523 -7.80 8.51 18.72
N TYR A 524 -7.92 9.84 18.67
CA TYR A 524 -8.30 10.64 19.84
C TYR A 524 -9.64 10.21 20.45
N GLY A 525 -10.70 10.07 19.65
CA GLY A 525 -12.01 9.63 20.15
C GLY A 525 -12.01 8.17 20.57
N GLN A 526 -11.28 7.30 19.87
CA GLN A 526 -11.06 5.92 20.31
C GLN A 526 -10.36 5.88 21.70
N SER A 527 -9.34 6.72 21.92
CA SER A 527 -8.62 6.76 23.20
C SER A 527 -9.49 7.26 24.35
N LYS A 528 -10.35 8.25 24.09
CA LYS A 528 -11.34 8.74 25.05
C LYS A 528 -12.36 7.66 25.40
N PHE A 529 -12.78 6.87 24.40
CA PHE A 529 -13.67 5.73 24.63
C PHE A 529 -13.03 4.66 25.51
N VAL A 530 -11.75 4.32 25.26
CA VAL A 530 -11.00 3.42 26.16
C VAL A 530 -10.97 3.99 27.58
N GLY A 531 -10.71 5.29 27.74
CA GLY A 531 -10.75 5.97 29.03
C GLY A 531 -12.11 5.84 29.75
N GLU A 532 -13.22 6.04 29.02
CA GLU A 532 -14.57 5.84 29.58
C GLU A 532 -14.77 4.42 30.10
N LYS A 533 -14.35 3.41 29.33
CA LYS A 533 -14.48 1.99 29.75
C LYS A 533 -13.62 1.69 30.96
N VAL A 534 -12.39 2.19 31.01
CA VAL A 534 -11.51 2.02 32.18
C VAL A 534 -12.17 2.61 33.43
N CYS A 535 -12.74 3.83 33.34
CA CYS A 535 -13.48 4.42 34.47
C CYS A 535 -14.70 3.60 34.89
N LEU A 536 -15.48 3.05 33.94
CA LEU A 536 -16.66 2.23 34.23
C LEU A 536 -16.28 0.90 34.91
N PHE A 537 -15.21 0.24 34.47
CA PHE A 537 -14.76 -1.03 35.06
C PHE A 537 -14.15 -0.86 36.45
N SER A 538 -13.63 0.31 36.80
CA SER A 538 -13.09 0.59 38.15
C SER A 538 -14.14 0.75 39.24
N ILE A 539 -15.44 0.67 38.90
CA ILE A 539 -16.57 0.84 39.83
C ILE A 539 -17.20 -0.52 40.22
N ASN A 540 -16.91 -1.59 39.47
CA ASN A 540 -17.29 -2.98 39.79
C ASN A 540 -16.16 -3.69 40.52
#